data_AF-A0A0F8YLD9-F1
#
_entry.id   AF-A0A0F8YLD9-F1
#
_cell.length_a   1.000
_cell.length_b   1.000
_cell.length_c   1.000
_cell.angle_alpha   90.00
_cell.angle_beta   90.00
_cell.angle_gamma   90.00
#
_symmetry.space_group_name_H-M   'P 1'
#
loop_
_entity.id
_entity.type
_entity.pdbx_description
1 polymer ?
#
loop_
_entity_poly.entity_id
_entity_poly.type
_entity_poly.pdbx_seq_one_letter_code
_entity_poly.pdbx_strand_id
1 'polypeptide(L)'
;MSIMQRFNFLDENQLTALITYTQSQGGKLAALRYAATNTGNWLMRLNSAMVKLDDPQAPYATLINQLQQTSELRPNGKESDKSPSGLTWEKVWHMNSFARSYWLTENPLEVNDENLMRGKATFSQRCVGCHGVKGDGKGPAADKLAVKPFDFTKASNSSDAGTSSGQMYHRILTAGPGTSMENFGTRLSVADIWRTVLFLRTIPKGGLEETLPTKAMYQAWSPPQEMLNYLEENPLTEMYSARAQADDPFMQAARWIAPGMADDDLVYVGGKLPLTLERLAAVIRYNYDAAV
;
A
#
# COMPACT_ATOMS: atom_id res chain seq x y z
N MET A 1 -17.58 -16.47 31.85
CA MET A 1 -18.66 -15.57 31.38
C MET A 1 -18.27 -14.16 31.80
N SER A 2 -17.86 -13.30 30.87
CA SER A 2 -17.49 -11.91 31.17
C SER A 2 -18.69 -11.02 30.84
N ILE A 3 -19.29 -10.46 31.89
CA ILE A 3 -20.37 -9.46 31.81
C ILE A 3 -19.67 -8.09 31.83
N MET A 4 -19.32 -7.55 30.66
CA MET A 4 -19.05 -6.13 30.53
C MET A 4 -20.27 -5.46 29.91
N GLN A 5 -20.78 -4.43 30.59
CA GLN A 5 -21.81 -3.55 30.05
C GLN A 5 -21.24 -2.82 28.84
N ARG A 6 -21.84 -3.05 27.66
CA ARG A 6 -21.57 -2.26 26.46
C ARG A 6 -22.22 -0.90 26.64
N PHE A 7 -21.42 0.16 26.71
CA PHE A 7 -21.91 1.51 26.54
C PHE A 7 -22.23 1.72 25.05
N ASN A 8 -23.49 1.47 24.68
CA ASN A 8 -23.99 1.79 23.33
C ASN A 8 -24.41 3.26 23.31
N PHE A 9 -23.52 4.12 22.81
CA PHE A 9 -23.80 5.55 22.60
C PHE A 9 -24.81 5.80 21.46
N LEU A 10 -25.11 4.79 20.65
CA LEU A 10 -26.03 4.84 19.52
C LEU A 10 -26.91 3.59 19.54
N ASP A 11 -28.21 3.75 19.26
CA ASP A 11 -29.11 2.62 19.04
C ASP A 11 -28.84 1.94 17.68
N GLU A 12 -29.38 0.74 17.44
CA GLU A 12 -29.12 -0.02 16.20
C GLU A 12 -29.58 0.71 14.93
N ASN A 13 -30.61 1.56 15.03
CA ASN A 13 -31.08 2.35 13.91
C ASN A 13 -30.17 3.56 13.66
N GLN A 14 -29.63 4.18 14.72
CA GLN A 14 -28.64 5.26 14.64
C GLN A 14 -27.28 4.75 14.16
N LEU A 15 -26.87 3.55 14.57
CA LEU A 15 -25.66 2.89 14.09
C LEU A 15 -25.82 2.51 12.62
N THR A 16 -26.95 1.92 12.24
CA THR A 16 -27.29 1.64 10.84
C THR A 16 -27.34 2.92 10.02
N ALA A 17 -27.97 3.98 10.51
CA ALA A 17 -28.04 5.27 9.84
C ALA A 17 -26.66 5.93 9.72
N LEU A 18 -25.79 5.81 10.72
CA LEU A 18 -24.41 6.30 10.66
C LEU A 18 -23.56 5.47 9.70
N ILE A 19 -23.73 4.15 9.65
CA ILE A 19 -23.09 3.27 8.66
C ILE A 19 -23.58 3.60 7.26
N THR A 20 -24.88 3.75 7.04
CA THR A 20 -25.48 4.15 5.76
C THR A 20 -25.09 5.57 5.38
N TYR A 21 -24.98 6.50 6.33
CA TYR A 21 -24.48 7.86 6.11
C TYR A 21 -22.99 7.83 5.75
N THR A 22 -22.16 7.05 6.45
CA THR A 22 -20.73 6.89 6.17
C THR A 22 -20.49 6.16 4.84
N GLN A 23 -21.35 5.21 4.47
CA GLN A 23 -21.33 4.51 3.19
C GLN A 23 -21.89 5.36 2.04
N SER A 24 -22.86 6.24 2.30
CA SER A 24 -23.42 7.16 1.28
C SER A 24 -22.54 8.39 1.06
N GLN A 25 -21.89 8.90 2.11
CA GLN A 25 -20.78 9.85 2.02
C GLN A 25 -19.52 9.17 1.46
N GLY A 26 -19.35 7.88 1.72
CA GLY A 26 -18.31 7.02 1.16
C GLY A 26 -18.70 6.33 -0.16
N GLY A 27 -19.72 6.79 -0.89
CA GLY A 27 -20.22 6.13 -2.11
C GLY A 27 -19.25 6.23 -3.30
N LYS A 28 -19.67 6.83 -4.41
CA LYS A 28 -18.87 6.96 -5.65
C LYS A 28 -17.41 7.42 -5.42
N LEU A 29 -17.15 8.24 -4.39
CA LEU A 29 -15.79 8.64 -4.02
C LEU A 29 -14.93 7.49 -3.46
N ALA A 30 -15.46 6.60 -2.61
CA ALA A 30 -14.66 5.46 -2.13
C ALA A 30 -14.46 4.42 -3.23
N ALA A 31 -15.45 4.21 -4.10
CA ALA A 31 -15.27 3.38 -5.30
C ALA A 31 -14.21 3.98 -6.24
N LEU A 32 -14.18 5.31 -6.42
CA LEU A 32 -13.15 6.00 -7.20
C LEU A 32 -11.76 5.87 -6.57
N ARG A 33 -11.64 6.02 -5.25
CA ARG A 33 -10.40 5.80 -4.50
C ARG A 33 -9.93 4.35 -4.61
N TYR A 34 -10.84 3.39 -4.47
CA TYR A 34 -10.54 1.98 -4.65
C TYR A 34 -10.03 1.70 -6.07
N ALA A 35 -10.71 2.20 -7.10
CA ALA A 35 -10.27 2.07 -8.48
C ALA A 35 -8.89 2.69 -8.71
N ALA A 36 -8.63 3.88 -8.19
CA ALA A 36 -7.34 4.56 -8.29
C ALA A 36 -6.22 3.79 -7.59
N THR A 37 -6.40 3.41 -6.32
CA THR A 37 -5.43 2.64 -5.55
C THR A 37 -5.18 1.26 -6.19
N ASN A 38 -6.21 0.61 -6.74
CA ASN A 38 -6.05 -0.64 -7.47
C ASN A 38 -5.23 -0.45 -8.75
N THR A 39 -5.47 0.62 -9.52
CA THR A 39 -4.63 0.98 -10.68
C THR A 39 -3.18 1.19 -10.27
N GLY A 40 -2.91 1.98 -9.23
CA GLY A 40 -1.55 2.20 -8.70
C GLY A 40 -0.86 0.90 -8.29
N ASN A 41 -1.58 -0.03 -7.65
CA ASN A 41 -1.07 -1.35 -7.31
C ASN A 41 -0.62 -2.15 -8.55
N TRP A 42 -1.37 -2.09 -9.65
CA TRP A 42 -0.99 -2.77 -10.89
C TRP A 42 0.20 -2.11 -11.57
N LEU A 43 0.26 -0.78 -11.60
CA LEU A 43 1.41 -0.04 -12.12
C LEU A 43 2.70 -0.37 -11.36
N MET A 44 2.62 -0.48 -10.03
CA MET A 44 3.74 -0.94 -9.21
C MET A 44 4.22 -2.33 -9.64
N ARG A 45 3.31 -3.30 -9.83
CA ARG A 45 3.66 -4.69 -10.20
C ARG A 45 4.26 -4.80 -11.59
N LEU A 46 3.76 -4.00 -12.53
CA LEU A 46 4.30 -3.91 -13.88
C LEU A 46 5.72 -3.31 -13.86
N ASN A 47 5.94 -2.26 -13.06
CA ASN A 47 7.26 -1.67 -12.87
C ASN A 47 8.24 -2.62 -12.20
N SER A 48 7.80 -3.38 -11.20
CA SER A 48 8.65 -4.32 -10.46
C SER A 48 8.84 -5.67 -11.18
N ALA A 49 8.46 -5.76 -12.46
CA ALA A 49 8.47 -6.99 -13.28
C ALA A 49 7.77 -8.20 -12.64
N MET A 50 6.87 -7.99 -11.66
CA MET A 50 6.13 -9.06 -11.00
C MET A 50 5.06 -9.64 -11.91
N VAL A 51 4.68 -8.90 -12.94
CA VAL A 51 3.83 -9.40 -14.03
C VAL A 51 4.38 -8.92 -15.35
N LYS A 52 4.22 -9.78 -16.38
CA LYS A 52 4.76 -9.52 -17.70
C LYS A 52 3.76 -8.76 -18.56
N LEU A 53 4.29 -7.88 -19.39
CA LEU A 53 3.53 -7.06 -20.34
C LEU A 53 2.91 -7.87 -21.49
N ASP A 54 3.38 -9.09 -21.71
CA ASP A 54 2.98 -9.99 -22.78
C ASP A 54 2.09 -11.14 -22.29
N ASP A 55 1.63 -11.11 -21.03
CA ASP A 55 0.77 -12.15 -20.48
C ASP A 55 -0.71 -11.92 -20.88
N PRO A 56 -1.27 -12.73 -21.80
CA PRO A 56 -2.64 -12.56 -22.27
C PRO A 56 -3.69 -12.98 -21.24
N GLN A 57 -3.28 -13.68 -20.17
CA GLN A 57 -4.13 -14.13 -19.07
C GLN A 57 -3.99 -13.24 -17.84
N ALA A 58 -3.20 -12.16 -17.93
CA ALA A 58 -3.12 -11.20 -16.84
C ALA A 58 -4.53 -10.67 -16.52
N PRO A 59 -4.92 -10.57 -15.23
CA PRO A 59 -6.24 -10.09 -14.80
C PRO A 59 -6.57 -8.63 -15.18
N TYR A 60 -5.73 -8.03 -16.00
CA TYR A 60 -5.73 -6.66 -16.48
C TYR A 60 -5.15 -6.59 -17.90
N ALA A 61 -5.28 -7.67 -18.69
CA ALA A 61 -4.99 -7.66 -20.12
C ALA A 61 -5.67 -6.48 -20.82
N THR A 62 -6.83 -6.03 -20.35
CA THR A 62 -7.50 -4.81 -20.82
C THR A 62 -6.67 -3.53 -20.57
N LEU A 63 -6.06 -3.38 -19.38
CA LEU A 63 -5.17 -2.26 -19.07
C LEU A 63 -3.94 -2.27 -19.98
N ILE A 64 -3.29 -3.43 -20.12
CA ILE A 64 -2.14 -3.60 -21.01
C ILE A 64 -2.54 -3.26 -22.46
N ASN A 65 -3.67 -3.79 -22.93
CA ASN A 65 -4.19 -3.54 -24.27
C ASN A 65 -4.49 -2.05 -24.50
N GLN A 66 -5.10 -1.35 -23.53
CA GLN A 66 -5.37 0.09 -23.63
C GLN A 66 -4.07 0.91 -23.72
N LEU A 67 -3.06 0.54 -22.93
CA LEU A 67 -1.74 1.17 -22.99
C LEU A 67 -0.97 0.84 -24.28
N GLN A 68 -1.17 -0.35 -24.85
CA GLN A 68 -0.51 -0.81 -26.09
C GLN A 68 -1.19 -0.29 -27.37
N GLN A 69 -2.52 -0.15 -27.40
CA GLN A 69 -3.28 0.24 -28.60
C GLN A 69 -2.97 1.66 -29.10
N THR A 70 -2.34 2.50 -28.27
CA THR A 70 -2.22 3.94 -28.53
C THR A 70 -0.78 4.41 -28.74
N SER A 71 0.26 3.54 -28.68
CA SER A 71 1.67 3.89 -28.94
C SER A 71 2.61 2.69 -29.13
N GLU A 72 3.76 2.90 -29.76
CA GLU A 72 4.81 1.87 -29.94
C GLU A 72 5.51 1.51 -28.61
N LEU A 73 5.65 0.21 -28.35
CA LEU A 73 6.45 -0.32 -27.23
C LEU A 73 7.92 0.02 -27.43
N ARG A 74 8.61 0.53 -26.39
CA ARG A 74 10.08 0.66 -26.44
C ARG A 74 10.74 -0.73 -26.48
N PRO A 75 11.53 -1.08 -27.51
CA PRO A 75 12.08 -2.44 -27.66
C PRO A 75 13.04 -2.86 -26.53
N ASN A 76 13.84 -1.90 -26.02
CA ASN A 76 14.94 -2.14 -25.07
C ASN A 76 14.89 -1.23 -23.84
N GLY A 77 13.69 -0.87 -23.38
CA GLY A 77 13.49 0.09 -22.30
C GLY A 77 14.16 -0.32 -20.98
N LYS A 78 15.03 0.54 -20.43
CA LYS A 78 15.51 0.44 -19.04
C LYS A 78 14.49 1.09 -18.10
N GLU A 79 14.45 0.64 -16.85
CA GLU A 79 13.80 1.41 -15.78
C GLU A 79 14.51 2.75 -15.64
N SER A 80 13.91 3.81 -16.15
CA SER A 80 14.39 5.15 -15.84
C SER A 80 13.35 6.18 -16.23
N ASP A 81 12.39 6.37 -15.35
CA ASP A 81 11.92 7.73 -15.13
C ASP A 81 11.72 7.96 -13.64
N LYS A 82 12.05 9.17 -13.19
CA LYS A 82 11.90 9.61 -11.80
C LYS A 82 10.86 10.71 -11.77
N SER A 83 10.06 10.77 -10.71
CA SER A 83 9.25 11.95 -10.44
C SER A 83 10.14 13.18 -10.25
N PRO A 84 9.60 14.41 -10.38
CA PRO A 84 10.32 15.64 -10.08
C PRO A 84 11.03 15.63 -8.72
N SER A 85 10.43 14.99 -7.72
CA SER A 85 11.00 14.80 -6.37
C SER A 85 12.21 13.87 -6.28
N GLY A 86 12.58 13.18 -7.37
CA GLY A 86 13.71 12.25 -7.45
C GLY A 86 13.40 10.78 -7.12
N LEU A 87 12.17 10.45 -6.72
CA LEU A 87 11.72 9.07 -6.53
C LEU A 87 11.55 8.37 -7.89
N THR A 88 11.86 7.07 -7.96
CA THR A 88 11.46 6.29 -9.14
C THR A 88 9.93 6.16 -9.15
N TRP A 89 9.33 6.10 -10.35
CA TRP A 89 7.88 5.90 -10.45
C TRP A 89 7.40 4.60 -9.78
N GLU A 90 8.21 3.54 -9.76
CA GLU A 90 7.94 2.34 -8.95
C GLU A 90 7.72 2.68 -7.47
N LYS A 91 8.60 3.48 -6.86
CA LYS A 91 8.46 3.90 -5.46
C LYS A 91 7.24 4.78 -5.24
N VAL A 92 6.93 5.66 -6.19
CA VAL A 92 5.71 6.48 -6.16
C VAL A 92 4.48 5.58 -6.16
N TRP A 93 4.38 4.62 -7.09
CA TRP A 93 3.25 3.68 -7.15
C TRP A 93 3.15 2.80 -5.89
N HIS A 94 4.29 2.34 -5.37
CA HIS A 94 4.31 1.55 -4.14
C HIS A 94 3.80 2.37 -2.96
N MET A 95 4.27 3.60 -2.77
CA MET A 95 3.81 4.49 -1.71
C MET A 95 2.31 4.79 -1.83
N ASN A 96 1.82 5.05 -3.05
CA ASN A 96 0.41 5.34 -3.32
C ASN A 96 -0.50 4.09 -3.26
N SER A 97 0.06 2.89 -3.07
CA SER A 97 -0.72 1.69 -2.73
C SER A 97 -1.29 1.71 -1.30
N PHE A 98 -0.79 2.62 -0.46
CA PHE A 98 -1.23 2.82 0.92
C PHE A 98 -2.03 4.11 1.05
N ALA A 99 -3.03 4.11 1.94
CA ALA A 99 -3.71 5.35 2.29
C ALA A 99 -2.71 6.37 2.83
N ARG A 100 -2.81 7.61 2.33
CA ARG A 100 -1.79 8.64 2.50
C ARG A 100 -1.55 9.05 3.95
N SER A 101 -2.59 8.98 4.78
CA SER A 101 -2.48 9.20 6.23
C SER A 101 -1.44 8.29 6.90
N TYR A 102 -1.18 7.10 6.35
CA TYR A 102 -0.24 6.13 6.92
C TYR A 102 1.22 6.32 6.48
N TRP A 103 1.52 7.20 5.53
CA TRP A 103 2.88 7.30 4.96
C TRP A 103 3.92 7.73 6.00
N LEU A 104 3.60 8.70 6.84
CA LEU A 104 4.47 9.19 7.92
C LEU A 104 3.96 8.83 9.32
N THR A 105 2.98 7.91 9.42
CA THR A 105 2.48 7.52 10.74
C THR A 105 3.51 6.64 11.44
N GLU A 106 4.00 7.12 12.57
CA GLU A 106 4.85 6.36 13.47
C GLU A 106 4.07 5.36 14.31
N ASN A 107 4.77 4.37 14.84
CA ASN A 107 4.16 3.43 15.77
C ASN A 107 3.87 4.14 17.11
N PRO A 108 2.61 4.16 17.58
CA PRO A 108 2.25 4.89 18.80
C PRO A 108 2.63 4.15 20.09
N LEU A 109 3.00 2.87 19.99
CA LEU A 109 3.35 2.05 21.16
C LEU A 109 4.82 2.22 21.53
N GLU A 110 5.10 2.16 22.82
CA GLU A 110 6.47 2.15 23.33
C GLU A 110 7.23 0.90 22.86
N VAL A 111 8.49 1.10 22.45
CA VAL A 111 9.43 0.00 22.18
C VAL A 111 9.94 -0.55 23.51
N ASN A 112 9.29 -1.62 23.98
CA ASN A 112 9.68 -2.37 25.17
C ASN A 112 9.55 -3.89 24.94
N ASP A 113 10.15 -4.69 25.82
CA ASP A 113 10.25 -6.14 25.65
C ASP A 113 8.88 -6.82 25.63
N GLU A 114 7.90 -6.32 26.39
CA GLU A 114 6.53 -6.85 26.38
C GLU A 114 5.88 -6.71 24.99
N ASN A 115 5.92 -5.51 24.42
CA ASN A 115 5.33 -5.25 23.12
C ASN A 115 6.05 -6.05 22.02
N LEU A 116 7.38 -6.16 22.09
CA LEU A 116 8.17 -6.94 21.14
C LEU A 116 7.88 -8.44 21.24
N MET A 117 7.77 -9.00 22.44
CA MET A 117 7.40 -10.40 22.65
C MET A 117 6.00 -10.71 22.11
N ARG A 118 5.01 -9.86 22.40
CA ARG A 118 3.64 -10.02 21.89
C ARG A 118 3.59 -9.91 20.36
N GLY A 119 4.37 -8.99 19.78
CA GLY A 119 4.52 -8.87 18.33
C GLY A 119 5.15 -10.11 17.70
N LYS A 120 6.20 -10.65 18.32
CA LYS A 120 6.83 -11.91 17.90
C LYS A 120 5.85 -13.08 17.92
N ALA A 121 5.11 -13.24 19.02
CA ALA A 121 4.11 -14.30 19.14
C ALA A 121 3.06 -14.22 18.02
N THR A 122 2.59 -13.02 17.71
CA THR A 122 1.64 -12.79 16.62
C THR A 122 2.24 -13.16 15.26
N PHE A 123 3.48 -12.71 14.98
CA PHE A 123 4.19 -13.06 13.75
C PHE A 123 4.37 -14.57 13.59
N SER A 124 4.82 -15.25 14.66
CA SER A 124 5.03 -16.70 14.67
C SER A 124 3.74 -17.48 14.40
N GLN A 125 2.60 -17.03 14.94
CA GLN A 125 1.32 -17.71 14.80
C GLN A 125 0.61 -17.43 13.47
N ARG A 126 0.80 -16.23 12.89
CA ARG A 126 -0.05 -15.74 11.79
C ARG A 126 0.72 -15.43 10.50
N CYS A 127 2.00 -15.08 10.59
CA CYS A 127 2.76 -14.52 9.46
C CYS A 127 3.78 -15.50 8.89
N VAL A 128 4.39 -16.36 9.72
CA VAL A 128 5.49 -17.27 9.35
C VAL A 128 5.15 -18.20 8.18
N GLY A 129 3.89 -18.66 8.06
CA GLY A 129 3.49 -19.57 6.98
C GLY A 129 3.77 -19.01 5.58
N CYS A 130 3.67 -17.68 5.41
CA CYS A 130 3.98 -17.00 4.15
C CYS A 130 5.33 -16.29 4.20
N HIS A 131 5.61 -15.53 5.27
CA HIS A 131 6.83 -14.71 5.36
C HIS A 131 8.09 -15.46 5.80
N GLY A 132 7.96 -16.73 6.20
CA GLY A 132 9.09 -17.58 6.57
C GLY A 132 9.52 -17.42 8.03
N VAL A 133 10.18 -18.46 8.54
CA VAL A 133 10.70 -18.48 9.93
C VAL A 133 11.79 -17.44 10.16
N LYS A 134 12.50 -17.05 9.10
CA LYS A 134 13.51 -15.98 9.10
C LYS A 134 12.94 -14.60 8.75
N GLY A 135 11.66 -14.52 8.36
CA GLY A 135 11.06 -13.30 7.85
C GLY A 135 11.59 -12.88 6.47
N ASP A 136 12.22 -13.80 5.73
CA ASP A 136 12.88 -13.56 4.44
C ASP A 136 11.93 -13.67 3.23
N GLY A 137 10.63 -13.78 3.48
CA GLY A 137 9.61 -13.94 2.45
C GLY A 137 9.56 -15.34 1.83
N LYS A 138 10.29 -16.32 2.38
CA LYS A 138 10.40 -17.69 1.84
C LYS A 138 9.68 -18.71 2.73
N GLY A 139 8.49 -18.36 3.21
CA GLY A 139 7.65 -19.30 3.96
C GLY A 139 7.17 -20.47 3.09
N PRO A 140 6.69 -21.57 3.71
CA PRO A 140 6.22 -22.76 2.98
C PRO A 140 5.16 -22.46 1.91
N ALA A 141 4.34 -21.42 2.10
CA ALA A 141 3.33 -21.01 1.13
C ALA A 141 3.89 -20.10 0.00
N ALA A 142 5.05 -19.46 0.19
CA ALA A 142 5.56 -18.40 -0.69
C ALA A 142 5.73 -18.83 -2.16
N ASP A 143 6.08 -20.09 -2.41
CA ASP A 143 6.24 -20.63 -3.76
C ASP A 143 4.93 -20.78 -4.52
N LYS A 144 3.80 -20.80 -3.82
CA LYS A 144 2.46 -20.89 -4.41
C LYS A 144 1.79 -19.53 -4.59
N LEU A 145 2.41 -18.46 -4.12
CA LEU A 145 1.86 -17.11 -4.23
C LEU A 145 2.39 -16.41 -5.48
N ALA A 146 1.47 -15.83 -6.25
CA ALA A 146 1.81 -15.01 -7.42
C ALA A 146 2.62 -13.76 -7.01
N VAL A 147 2.27 -13.16 -5.87
CA VAL A 147 3.05 -12.08 -5.26
C VAL A 147 3.89 -12.66 -4.15
N LYS A 148 5.22 -12.51 -4.25
CA LYS A 148 6.11 -12.98 -3.21
C LYS A 148 5.94 -12.16 -1.93
N PRO A 149 5.89 -12.80 -0.75
CA PRO A 149 5.83 -12.10 0.53
C PRO A 149 7.04 -11.17 0.73
N PHE A 150 6.80 -10.06 1.43
CA PHE A 150 7.83 -9.08 1.73
C PHE A 150 8.95 -9.68 2.60
N ASP A 151 10.19 -9.34 2.26
CA ASP A 151 11.42 -9.74 2.96
C ASP A 151 11.79 -8.69 4.02
N PHE A 152 11.59 -9.04 5.28
CA PHE A 152 11.85 -8.17 6.43
C PHE A 152 13.32 -8.14 6.85
N THR A 153 14.19 -8.98 6.28
CA THR A 153 15.60 -9.08 6.69
C THR A 153 16.47 -7.96 6.16
N LYS A 154 16.00 -7.23 5.13
CA LYS A 154 16.78 -6.18 4.46
C LYS A 154 16.91 -4.93 5.32
N ALA A 155 18.15 -4.48 5.53
CA ALA A 155 18.43 -3.23 6.24
C ALA A 155 17.83 -1.99 5.56
N SER A 156 17.68 -2.01 4.22
CA SER A 156 17.04 -0.94 3.45
C SER A 156 15.59 -0.65 3.86
N ASN A 157 14.93 -1.59 4.53
CA ASN A 157 13.57 -1.40 5.04
C ASN A 157 13.48 -0.30 6.11
N SER A 158 14.60 0.12 6.71
CA SER A 158 14.65 1.24 7.66
C SER A 158 14.63 2.62 6.99
N SER A 159 14.80 2.69 5.67
CA SER A 159 14.93 3.97 4.95
C SER A 159 14.16 4.03 3.63
N ASP A 160 13.35 3.02 3.29
CA ASP A 160 12.59 3.00 2.03
C ASP A 160 11.19 3.62 2.16
N ALA A 161 10.77 4.36 1.13
CA ALA A 161 9.55 5.19 1.11
C ALA A 161 8.23 4.41 1.22
N GLY A 162 8.25 3.11 0.94
CA GLY A 162 7.10 2.21 1.02
C GLY A 162 7.13 1.26 2.21
N THR A 163 8.01 1.51 3.18
CA THR A 163 8.24 0.62 4.31
C THR A 163 8.06 1.30 5.64
N SER A 164 7.33 2.42 5.74
CA SER A 164 7.08 3.10 7.02
C SER A 164 6.23 2.25 7.98
N SER A 165 6.27 2.58 9.27
CA SER A 165 5.52 1.82 10.29
C SER A 165 4.01 1.85 10.04
N GLY A 166 3.48 3.01 9.65
CA GLY A 166 2.09 3.17 9.25
C GLY A 166 1.72 2.37 8.00
N GLN A 167 2.58 2.33 6.98
CA GLN A 167 2.33 1.54 5.76
C GLN A 167 2.30 0.03 6.07
N MET A 168 3.21 -0.47 6.90
CA MET A 168 3.19 -1.85 7.39
C MET A 168 1.90 -2.15 8.17
N TYR A 169 1.49 -1.25 9.06
CA TYR A 169 0.23 -1.37 9.80
C TYR A 169 -0.97 -1.42 8.85
N HIS A 170 -1.05 -0.51 7.88
CA HIS A 170 -2.13 -0.47 6.90
C HIS A 170 -2.21 -1.76 6.08
N ARG A 171 -1.05 -2.32 5.69
CA ARG A 171 -0.98 -3.59 4.95
C ARG A 171 -1.55 -4.75 5.75
N ILE A 172 -1.20 -4.86 7.03
CA ILE A 172 -1.72 -5.90 7.93
C ILE A 172 -3.22 -5.69 8.18
N LEU A 173 -3.63 -4.44 8.41
CA LEU A 173 -5.01 -4.07 8.70
C LEU A 173 -5.96 -4.42 7.54
N THR A 174 -5.57 -4.13 6.29
CA THR A 174 -6.50 -4.13 5.14
C THR A 174 -6.24 -5.23 4.12
N ALA A 175 -5.14 -5.99 4.26
CA ALA A 175 -4.52 -6.76 3.19
C ALA A 175 -4.05 -5.90 2.00
N GLY A 176 -3.24 -6.49 1.12
CA GLY A 176 -2.86 -5.86 -0.15
C GLY A 176 -3.78 -6.29 -1.28
N PRO A 177 -4.41 -5.36 -2.04
CA PRO A 177 -5.12 -5.71 -3.27
C PRO A 177 -4.26 -6.56 -4.22
N GLY A 178 -4.83 -7.65 -4.73
CA GLY A 178 -4.15 -8.62 -5.61
C GLY A 178 -3.04 -9.43 -4.93
N THR A 179 -2.93 -9.40 -3.60
CA THR A 179 -2.06 -10.30 -2.82
C THR A 179 -2.90 -11.38 -2.15
N SER A 180 -2.29 -12.52 -1.82
CA SER A 180 -2.93 -13.56 -1.01
C SER A 180 -2.82 -13.28 0.50
N MET A 181 -2.36 -12.08 0.88
CA MET A 181 -2.29 -11.70 2.29
C MET A 181 -3.71 -11.56 2.84
N GLU A 182 -3.96 -12.13 4.01
CA GLU A 182 -5.26 -12.04 4.67
C GLU A 182 -5.50 -10.64 5.26
N ASN A 183 -6.77 -10.25 5.38
CA ASN A 183 -7.17 -9.06 6.14
C ASN A 183 -7.17 -9.41 7.63
N PHE A 184 -6.14 -8.95 8.36
CA PHE A 184 -6.02 -9.17 9.79
C PHE A 184 -6.74 -8.12 10.65
N GLY A 185 -7.24 -7.03 10.08
CA GLY A 185 -8.05 -6.04 10.81
C GLY A 185 -9.35 -6.59 11.39
N THR A 186 -9.81 -7.73 10.87
CA THR A 186 -10.98 -8.47 11.41
C THR A 186 -10.61 -9.56 12.42
N ARG A 187 -9.30 -9.81 12.64
CA ARG A 187 -8.78 -10.97 13.39
C ARG A 187 -7.83 -10.60 14.53
N LEU A 188 -7.19 -9.44 14.44
CA LEU A 188 -6.23 -8.93 15.42
C LEU A 188 -6.72 -7.59 15.98
N SER A 189 -6.37 -7.31 17.24
CA SER A 189 -6.59 -5.99 17.81
C SER A 189 -5.66 -4.96 17.16
N VAL A 190 -6.07 -3.69 17.16
CA VAL A 190 -5.22 -2.56 16.71
C VAL A 190 -3.86 -2.57 17.40
N ALA A 191 -3.83 -2.86 18.70
CA ALA A 191 -2.59 -2.93 19.47
C ALA A 191 -1.70 -4.10 19.01
N ASP A 192 -2.26 -5.27 18.69
CA ASP A 192 -1.47 -6.42 18.26
C ASP A 192 -0.90 -6.24 16.85
N ILE A 193 -1.60 -5.53 15.96
CA ILE A 193 -1.04 -5.14 14.68
C ILE A 193 0.15 -4.19 14.89
N TRP A 194 0.01 -3.16 15.72
CA TRP A 194 1.12 -2.26 16.03
C TRP A 194 2.29 -2.95 16.72
N ARG A 195 2.05 -3.88 17.64
CA ARG A 195 3.09 -4.71 18.25
C ARG A 195 3.80 -5.59 17.23
N THR A 196 3.04 -6.16 16.29
CA THR A 196 3.62 -6.92 15.17
C THR A 196 4.54 -6.02 14.36
N VAL A 197 4.12 -4.80 14.02
CA VAL A 197 4.98 -3.83 13.31
C VAL A 197 6.24 -3.47 14.11
N LEU A 198 6.14 -3.25 15.43
CA LEU A 198 7.33 -3.04 16.28
C LEU A 198 8.29 -4.22 16.17
N PHE A 199 7.77 -5.44 16.25
CA PHE A 199 8.58 -6.65 16.15
C PHE A 199 9.23 -6.80 14.77
N LEU A 200 8.51 -6.54 13.68
CA LEU A 200 9.05 -6.62 12.32
C LEU A 200 10.32 -5.77 12.14
N ARG A 201 10.39 -4.62 12.83
CA ARG A 201 11.58 -3.73 12.82
C ARG A 201 12.80 -4.28 13.56
N THR A 202 12.65 -5.36 14.31
CA THR A 202 13.77 -6.05 14.97
C THR A 202 14.41 -7.12 14.10
N ILE A 203 13.70 -7.59 13.06
CA ILE A 203 14.13 -8.71 12.20
C ILE A 203 15.49 -8.47 11.54
N PRO A 204 15.80 -7.28 10.96
CA PRO A 204 17.12 -7.04 10.37
C PRO A 204 18.29 -7.15 11.35
N LYS A 205 18.05 -7.12 12.67
CA LYS A 205 19.05 -7.32 13.73
C LYS A 205 18.86 -8.64 14.48
N GLY A 206 18.24 -9.64 13.86
CA GLY A 206 18.14 -10.99 14.43
C GLY A 206 16.99 -11.19 15.42
N GLY A 207 15.98 -10.31 15.48
CA GLY A 207 14.86 -10.44 16.42
C GLY A 207 14.07 -11.77 16.32
N LEU A 208 14.13 -12.47 15.18
CA LEU A 208 13.54 -13.80 15.02
C LEU A 208 14.41 -14.94 15.58
N GLU A 209 15.73 -14.74 15.65
CA GLU A 209 16.70 -15.73 16.16
C GLU A 209 16.68 -15.79 17.69
N GLU A 210 16.37 -14.66 18.32
CA GLU A 210 16.41 -14.48 19.77
C GLU A 210 15.10 -14.85 20.43
N THR A 211 15.14 -15.60 21.54
CA THR A 211 13.91 -15.99 22.25
C THR A 211 13.12 -14.75 22.71
N LEU A 212 13.84 -13.74 23.20
CA LEU A 212 13.31 -12.47 23.67
C LEU A 212 13.93 -11.33 22.86
N PRO A 213 13.19 -10.75 21.89
CA PRO A 213 13.66 -9.59 21.15
C PRO A 213 13.78 -8.39 22.09
N THR A 214 14.87 -7.65 21.97
CA THR A 214 15.17 -6.51 22.85
C THR A 214 15.00 -5.19 22.13
N LYS A 215 14.83 -4.10 22.89
CA LYS A 215 14.80 -2.74 22.35
C LYS A 215 16.03 -2.39 21.49
N ALA A 216 17.21 -2.94 21.77
CA ALA A 216 18.44 -2.66 21.01
C ALA A 216 18.38 -3.17 19.56
N MET A 217 17.54 -4.18 19.29
CA MET A 217 17.33 -4.75 17.96
C MET A 217 16.40 -3.91 17.10
N TYR A 218 15.57 -3.06 17.72
CA TYR A 218 14.63 -2.20 17.01
C TYR A 218 15.36 -1.21 16.10
N GLN A 219 14.95 -1.18 14.83
CA GLN A 219 15.37 -0.17 13.87
C GLN A 219 14.22 0.80 13.61
N ALA A 220 14.39 2.05 14.08
CA ALA A 220 13.47 3.12 13.71
C ALA A 220 13.53 3.35 12.19
N TRP A 221 12.38 3.67 11.61
CA TRP A 221 12.33 4.08 10.21
C TRP A 221 12.69 5.55 10.09
N SER A 222 13.42 5.90 9.05
CA SER A 222 13.70 7.27 8.67
C SER A 222 13.16 7.51 7.27
N PRO A 223 12.30 8.52 7.04
CA PRO A 223 11.83 8.83 5.70
C PRO A 223 13.01 9.20 4.80
N PRO A 224 13.10 8.68 3.57
CA PRO A 224 14.11 9.12 2.61
C PRO A 224 13.82 10.57 2.17
N GLN A 225 14.87 11.32 1.84
CA GLN A 225 14.74 12.75 1.51
C GLN A 225 13.86 12.97 0.28
N GLU A 226 13.93 12.10 -0.72
CA GLU A 226 13.11 12.17 -1.93
C GLU A 226 11.62 12.00 -1.64
N MET A 227 11.26 11.24 -0.59
CA MET A 227 9.89 11.13 -0.10
C MET A 227 9.44 12.40 0.61
N LEU A 228 10.33 13.03 1.40
CA LEU A 228 10.01 14.31 2.04
C LEU A 228 9.78 15.41 1.00
N ASN A 229 10.66 15.51 -0.01
CA ASN A 229 10.50 16.44 -1.13
C ASN A 229 9.16 16.21 -1.85
N TYR A 230 8.82 14.94 -2.13
CA TYR A 230 7.55 14.60 -2.74
C TYR A 230 6.34 15.03 -1.91
N LEU A 231 6.42 14.90 -0.58
CA LEU A 231 5.36 15.31 0.33
C LEU A 231 5.18 16.83 0.38
N GLU A 232 6.28 17.58 0.34
CA GLU A 232 6.30 19.03 0.30
C GLU A 232 5.69 19.58 -1.00
N GLU A 233 6.06 18.99 -2.14
CA GLU A 233 5.52 19.35 -3.45
C GLU A 233 4.01 19.04 -3.58
N ASN A 234 3.53 18.05 -2.82
CA ASN A 234 2.18 17.53 -2.96
C ASN A 234 1.42 17.55 -1.62
N PRO A 235 1.26 18.68 -0.93
CA PRO A 235 0.82 18.71 0.45
C PRO A 235 -0.48 17.92 0.69
N LEU A 236 -0.51 17.20 1.82
CA LEU A 236 -1.68 16.50 2.31
C LEU A 236 -2.82 17.50 2.49
N THR A 237 -3.76 17.43 1.56
CA THR A 237 -4.93 18.28 1.52
C THR A 237 -6.14 17.37 1.53
N GLU A 238 -6.22 16.48 2.51
CA GLU A 238 -7.30 15.50 2.59
C GLU A 238 -7.92 15.43 3.99
N MET A 239 -9.25 15.63 4.04
CA MET A 239 -10.24 14.59 4.37
C MET A 239 -11.65 15.18 4.50
N TYR A 240 -11.76 16.51 4.69
CA TYR A 240 -13.05 17.21 4.89
C TYR A 240 -13.14 18.60 4.25
N SER A 241 -12.10 19.09 3.58
CA SER A 241 -12.24 20.32 2.82
C SER A 241 -13.01 20.02 1.55
N ALA A 242 -14.14 20.70 1.36
CA ALA A 242 -14.80 20.79 0.07
C ALA A 242 -13.80 21.40 -0.91
N ARG A 243 -13.06 20.56 -1.63
CA ARG A 243 -12.20 21.01 -2.71
C ARG A 243 -12.97 20.97 -4.01
N ALA A 244 -12.69 21.99 -4.82
CA ALA A 244 -13.37 22.28 -6.07
C ALA A 244 -13.64 21.01 -6.86
N GLN A 245 -14.88 20.89 -7.31
CA GLN A 245 -15.32 19.90 -8.25
C GLN A 245 -14.38 19.97 -9.46
N ALA A 246 -13.44 19.05 -9.57
CA ALA A 246 -12.69 18.91 -10.80
C ALA A 246 -13.71 18.58 -11.89
N ASP A 247 -13.59 19.21 -13.07
CA ASP A 247 -14.51 18.93 -14.19
C ASP A 247 -14.49 17.43 -14.56
N ASP A 248 -13.37 16.74 -14.32
CA ASP A 248 -13.22 15.29 -14.43
C ASP A 248 -12.70 14.64 -13.13
N PRO A 249 -13.52 13.88 -12.39
CA PRO A 249 -13.11 13.20 -11.16
C PRO A 249 -12.02 12.13 -11.40
N PHE A 250 -11.91 11.59 -12.62
CA PHE A 250 -10.91 10.57 -12.94
C PHE A 250 -9.53 11.18 -13.21
N MET A 251 -9.46 12.38 -13.80
CA MET A 251 -8.22 13.15 -13.88
C MET A 251 -7.72 13.54 -12.49
N GLN A 252 -8.64 13.92 -11.60
CA GLN A 252 -8.29 14.16 -10.21
C GLN A 252 -7.73 12.90 -9.54
N ALA A 253 -8.37 11.74 -9.77
CA ALA A 253 -7.90 10.46 -9.27
C ALA A 253 -6.54 10.03 -9.85
N ALA A 254 -6.27 10.32 -11.12
CA ALA A 254 -4.97 10.10 -11.74
C ALA A 254 -3.88 10.92 -11.04
N ARG A 255 -4.16 12.19 -10.73
CA ARG A 255 -3.25 13.05 -9.95
C ARG A 255 -3.10 12.60 -8.49
N TRP A 256 -4.04 11.82 -7.92
CA TRP A 256 -3.83 11.24 -6.58
C TRP A 256 -2.75 10.18 -6.58
N ILE A 257 -2.73 9.33 -7.60
CA ILE A 257 -1.79 8.21 -7.67
C ILE A 257 -0.51 8.56 -8.44
N ALA A 258 -0.50 9.61 -9.27
CA ALA A 258 0.65 10.17 -9.98
C ALA A 258 0.81 11.69 -9.72
N PRO A 259 0.92 12.13 -8.46
CA PRO A 259 1.02 13.55 -8.18
C PRO A 259 2.37 14.10 -8.65
N GLY A 260 2.36 15.34 -9.15
CA GLY A 260 3.51 15.99 -9.76
C GLY A 260 3.75 15.63 -11.24
N MET A 261 3.01 14.67 -11.81
CA MET A 261 3.00 14.45 -13.26
C MET A 261 2.33 15.65 -13.95
N ALA A 262 3.01 16.26 -14.91
CA ALA A 262 2.47 17.31 -15.77
C ALA A 262 1.55 16.72 -16.84
N ASP A 263 0.76 17.58 -17.51
CA ASP A 263 -0.22 17.12 -18.50
C ASP A 263 0.44 16.57 -19.78
N ASP A 264 1.66 17.03 -20.07
CA ASP A 264 2.51 16.62 -21.20
C ASP A 264 3.59 15.58 -20.82
N ASP A 265 3.65 15.15 -19.56
CA ASP A 265 4.60 14.13 -19.12
C ASP A 265 4.32 12.76 -19.74
N LEU A 266 5.41 12.03 -20.04
CA LEU A 266 5.36 10.68 -20.61
C LEU A 266 6.27 9.71 -19.85
N VAL A 267 5.65 8.89 -19.00
CA VAL A 267 6.33 7.90 -18.15
C VAL A 267 6.36 6.54 -18.82
N TYR A 268 7.40 5.74 -18.58
CA TYR A 268 7.49 4.37 -19.12
C TYR A 268 7.35 3.31 -18.03
N VAL A 269 6.17 2.69 -17.99
CA VAL A 269 5.86 1.58 -17.07
C VAL A 269 6.55 0.30 -17.54
N GLY A 270 7.24 -0.39 -16.62
CA GLY A 270 8.10 -1.54 -16.92
C GLY A 270 9.20 -1.21 -17.92
N GLY A 271 9.61 0.07 -18.02
CA GLY A 271 10.54 0.59 -19.01
C GLY A 271 10.01 0.66 -20.45
N LYS A 272 8.83 0.09 -20.73
CA LYS A 272 8.37 -0.16 -22.10
C LYS A 272 7.05 0.51 -22.47
N LEU A 273 6.10 0.60 -21.53
CA LEU A 273 4.76 1.09 -21.79
C LEU A 273 4.63 2.59 -21.51
N PRO A 274 4.32 3.43 -22.51
CA PRO A 274 4.07 4.85 -22.28
C PRO A 274 2.77 5.09 -21.51
N LEU A 275 2.84 5.92 -20.47
CA LEU A 275 1.73 6.36 -19.63
C LEU A 275 1.72 7.89 -19.58
N THR A 276 0.57 8.48 -19.92
CA THR A 276 0.23 9.91 -19.72
C THR A 276 -0.83 10.04 -18.62
N LEU A 277 -1.05 11.23 -18.08
CA LEU A 277 -2.11 11.47 -17.09
C LEU A 277 -3.51 11.14 -17.62
N GLU A 278 -3.81 11.51 -18.87
CA GLU A 278 -5.11 11.23 -19.50
C GLU A 278 -5.37 9.73 -19.61
N ARG A 279 -4.34 8.96 -20.00
CA ARG A 279 -4.43 7.49 -20.05
C ARG A 279 -4.65 6.90 -18.67
N LEU A 280 -3.95 7.42 -17.68
CA LEU A 280 -4.12 7.00 -16.30
C LEU A 280 -5.55 7.24 -15.80
N ALA A 281 -6.12 8.41 -16.10
CA ALA A 281 -7.51 8.72 -15.78
C ALA A 281 -8.51 7.79 -16.48
N ALA A 282 -8.30 7.50 -17.77
CA ALA A 282 -9.15 6.58 -18.53
C ALA A 282 -9.14 5.16 -17.94
N VAL A 283 -7.98 4.68 -17.49
CA VAL A 283 -7.85 3.38 -16.82
C VAL A 283 -8.60 3.36 -15.48
N ILE A 284 -8.46 4.41 -14.68
CA ILE A 284 -9.18 4.52 -13.41
C ILE A 284 -10.70 4.52 -13.65
N ARG A 285 -11.16 5.25 -14.67
CA ARG A 285 -12.57 5.26 -15.07
C ARG A 285 -13.08 3.87 -15.41
N TYR A 286 -12.35 3.14 -16.25
CA TYR A 286 -12.71 1.77 -16.60
C TYR A 286 -12.81 0.86 -15.36
N ASN A 287 -11.82 0.92 -14.46
CA ASN A 287 -11.82 0.12 -13.23
C ASN A 287 -12.96 0.50 -12.27
N TYR A 288 -13.33 1.78 -12.25
CA TYR A 288 -14.46 2.28 -11.48
C TYR A 288 -15.78 1.77 -12.03
N ASP A 289 -16.02 1.91 -13.35
CA ASP A 289 -17.26 1.47 -14.00
C ASP A 289 -17.46 -0.05 -13.94
N ALA A 290 -16.38 -0.83 -13.84
CA ALA A 290 -16.46 -2.28 -13.63
C ALA A 290 -16.80 -2.70 -12.20
N ALA A 291 -16.64 -1.80 -11.21
CA ALA A 291 -16.80 -2.09 -9.79
C ALA A 291 -18.11 -1.55 -9.19
N VAL A 292 -18.84 -0.70 -9.91
CA VAL A 292 -20.06 0.00 -9.47
C VAL A 292 -21.22 -0.39 -10.37
#